data_AF-A0A4Q9KUN9-F1
#
_entry.id   AF-A0A4Q9KUN9-F1
#
_cell.length_a   1.000
_cell.length_b   1.000
_cell.length_c   1.000
_cell.angle_alpha   90.00
_cell.angle_beta   90.00
_cell.angle_gamma   90.00
#
_symmetry.space_group_name_H-M   'P 1'
#
loop_
_entity.id
_entity.type
_entity.pdbx_description
1 polymer ?
#
loop_
_entity_poly.entity_id
_entity_poly.type
_entity_poly.pdbx_seq_one_letter_code
_entity_poly.pdbx_strand_id
1 'polypeptide(L)'
;KVVNGQLLNLVDNKWVVVGDVVENPTEKQFDHTFEVEVDGKHLPLSFNKDENVFNVADRFIKNHKLNSNYRDDIVAFINKNFKKNGEYFIYEGLNLEGIQKNICTFEGSEIIIENLKNPSHKNSEVVEEILLKMFGQIQKGQRFVILDCFKFFVAKYYSFDFSFLLDLDIFGQKEALAFTRLLVNLYFEPPIDLEVFHSKIKYFVDNGYIDEKTRDNYEKNRQIRKK
;
A
#
# COMPACT_ATOMS: atom_id res chain seq x y z
N LYS A 1 21.90 35.56 8.95
CA LYS A 1 23.11 35.09 9.67
C LYS A 1 22.66 34.37 10.93
N VAL A 2 23.23 33.20 11.26
CA VAL A 2 22.93 32.50 12.52
C VAL A 2 23.97 32.91 13.57
N VAL A 3 23.51 33.31 14.75
CA VAL A 3 24.37 33.61 15.91
C VAL A 3 23.67 33.08 17.16
N ASN A 4 24.35 32.25 17.94
CA ASN A 4 23.84 31.68 19.21
C ASN A 4 22.43 31.07 19.11
N GLY A 5 22.18 30.24 18.08
CA GLY A 5 20.89 29.57 17.91
C GLY A 5 19.74 30.48 17.44
N GLN A 6 20.01 31.70 16.97
CA GLN A 6 18.99 32.62 16.47
C GLN A 6 19.24 32.99 15.01
N LEU A 7 18.16 32.98 14.22
CA LEU A 7 18.18 33.40 12.81
C LEU A 7 18.01 34.92 12.75
N LEU A 8 19.09 35.61 12.41
CA LEU A 8 19.09 37.07 12.23
C LEU A 8 18.96 37.41 10.75
N ASN A 9 18.03 38.30 10.41
CA ASN A 9 17.92 38.89 9.10
C ASN A 9 18.32 40.37 9.15
N LEU A 10 18.89 40.89 8.07
CA LEU A 10 19.30 42.29 8.00
C LEU A 10 18.16 43.10 7.39
N VAL A 11 17.55 43.97 8.19
CA VAL A 11 16.49 44.89 7.77
C VAL A 11 16.92 46.29 8.18
N ASP A 12 16.94 47.23 7.22
CA ASP A 12 17.34 48.63 7.44
C ASP A 12 18.68 48.80 8.18
N ASN A 13 19.70 48.08 7.73
CA ASN A 13 21.05 48.05 8.33
C ASN A 13 21.10 47.63 9.82
N LYS A 14 20.04 47.00 10.34
CA LYS A 14 20.01 46.40 11.68
C LYS A 14 19.71 44.92 11.60
N TRP A 15 20.39 44.15 12.44
CA TRP A 15 20.13 42.71 12.57
C TRP A 15 18.92 42.51 13.48
N VAL A 16 17.86 41.90 12.94
CA VAL A 16 16.62 41.62 13.66
C VAL A 16 16.48 40.11 13.81
N VAL A 17 16.13 39.64 15.01
CA VAL A 17 15.83 38.23 15.28
C VAL A 17 14.51 37.89 14.62
N VAL A 18 14.51 36.90 13.73
CA VAL A 18 13.33 36.51 12.94
C VAL A 18 12.85 35.09 13.29
N GLY A 19 13.55 34.42 14.20
CA GLY A 19 13.16 33.12 14.72
C GLY A 19 14.31 32.46 15.47
N ASP A 20 13.96 31.46 16.27
CA ASP A 20 14.93 30.57 16.88
C ASP A 20 15.32 29.48 15.85
N VAL A 21 16.61 29.20 15.76
CA VAL A 21 17.10 27.99 15.11
C VAL A 21 16.94 26.89 16.16
N VAL A 22 15.98 26.00 15.93
CA VAL A 22 15.79 24.82 16.77
C VAL A 22 16.99 23.90 16.56
N GLU A 23 18.05 24.11 17.34
CA GLU A 23 19.12 23.12 17.53
C GLU A 23 18.61 22.09 18.55
N ASN A 24 17.85 21.10 18.07
CA ASN A 24 17.61 19.85 18.80
C ASN A 24 18.51 18.76 18.20
N PRO A 25 19.63 18.37 18.84
CA PRO A 25 20.51 17.29 18.36
C PRO A 25 19.93 15.88 18.55
N THR A 26 18.64 15.75 18.88
CA THR A 26 17.95 14.50 19.23
C THR A 26 16.77 14.16 18.32
N GLU A 27 16.45 14.99 17.32
CA GLU A 27 15.48 14.61 16.30
C GLU A 27 16.18 13.69 15.29
N LYS A 28 15.79 12.41 15.28
CA LYS A 28 16.16 11.48 14.20
C LYS A 28 15.94 12.21 12.87
N GLN A 29 17.02 12.48 12.13
CA GLN A 29 16.89 12.96 10.76
C GLN A 29 16.17 11.88 9.98
N PHE A 30 14.95 12.21 9.56
CA PHE A 30 14.18 11.38 8.64
C PHE A 30 14.50 11.82 7.21
N ASP A 31 14.54 10.88 6.27
CA ASP A 31 14.78 11.20 4.86
C ASP A 31 13.70 12.15 4.28
N HIS A 32 12.47 12.04 4.78
CA HIS A 32 11.31 12.78 4.31
C HIS A 32 10.46 13.31 5.45
N THR A 33 9.96 14.54 5.27
CA THR A 33 8.93 15.16 6.11
C THR A 33 7.90 15.85 5.22
N PHE A 34 6.62 15.51 5.41
CA PHE A 34 5.50 16.16 4.74
C PHE A 34 4.55 16.79 5.76
N GLU A 35 3.89 17.87 5.38
CA GLU A 35 2.79 18.43 6.17
C GLU A 35 1.47 17.78 5.75
N VAL A 36 0.75 17.20 6.70
CA VAL A 36 -0.53 16.53 6.49
C VAL A 36 -1.63 17.30 7.21
N GLU A 37 -2.70 17.62 6.50
CA GLU A 37 -3.90 18.21 7.10
C GLU A 37 -4.86 17.11 7.57
N VAL A 38 -5.12 17.03 8.88
CA VAL A 38 -6.08 16.10 9.50
C VAL A 38 -6.91 16.88 10.51
N ASP A 39 -8.24 16.80 10.41
CA ASP A 39 -9.18 17.55 11.27
C ASP A 39 -8.89 19.06 11.35
N GLY A 40 -8.48 19.67 10.23
CA GLY A 40 -8.13 21.10 10.14
C GLY A 40 -6.84 21.47 10.87
N LYS A 41 -6.00 20.50 11.25
CA LYS A 41 -4.67 20.71 11.83
C LYS A 41 -3.60 20.27 10.83
N HIS A 42 -2.54 21.07 10.73
CA HIS A 42 -1.35 20.74 9.96
C HIS A 42 -0.33 20.03 10.87
N LEU A 43 -0.01 18.78 10.55
CA LEU A 43 0.84 17.92 11.36
C LEU A 43 2.02 17.38 10.53
N PRO A 44 3.25 17.39 11.07
CA PRO A 44 4.42 16.90 10.34
C PRO A 44 4.48 15.36 10.37
N LEU A 45 4.48 14.75 9.19
CA LEU A 45 4.67 13.32 9.00
C LEU A 45 6.10 13.07 8.51
N SER A 46 6.91 12.37 9.32
CA SER A 46 8.33 12.12 9.02
C SER A 46 8.70 10.64 9.00
N PHE A 47 9.49 10.22 8.00
CA PHE A 47 9.92 8.84 7.79
C PHE A 47 11.16 8.70 6.90
N ASN A 48 11.85 7.56 7.00
CA ASN A 48 12.92 7.17 6.09
C ASN A 48 12.39 6.47 4.84
N LYS A 49 13.09 6.61 3.71
CA LYS A 49 12.67 6.14 2.39
C LYS A 49 12.42 4.63 2.30
N ASP A 50 13.02 3.85 3.19
CA ASP A 50 12.97 2.39 3.27
C ASP A 50 11.89 1.87 4.22
N GLU A 51 11.30 2.75 5.05
CA GLU A 51 10.26 2.36 5.99
C GLU A 51 9.01 1.82 5.28
N ASN A 52 8.32 0.91 5.96
CA ASN A 52 6.99 0.48 5.57
C ASN A 52 6.00 1.61 5.92
N VAL A 53 5.27 2.13 4.94
CA VAL A 53 4.38 3.29 5.12
C VAL A 53 3.23 3.02 6.08
N PHE A 54 2.82 1.76 6.25
CA PHE A 54 1.84 1.36 7.25
C PHE A 54 2.37 1.61 8.65
N ASN A 55 3.61 1.22 8.92
CA ASN A 55 4.27 1.51 10.20
C ASN A 55 4.46 3.01 10.41
N VAL A 56 4.70 3.78 9.33
CA VAL A 56 4.78 5.24 9.37
C VAL A 56 3.42 5.84 9.74
N ALA A 57 2.34 5.40 9.11
CA ALA A 57 0.98 5.84 9.38
C ALA A 57 0.53 5.48 10.80
N ASP A 58 0.78 4.24 11.23
CA ASP A 58 0.50 3.77 12.60
C ASP A 58 1.26 4.60 13.64
N ARG A 59 2.53 4.89 13.38
CA ARG A 59 3.34 5.78 14.23
C ARG A 59 2.79 7.21 14.24
N PHE A 60 2.42 7.75 13.09
CA PHE A 60 1.86 9.09 12.97
C PHE A 60 0.56 9.23 13.75
N ILE A 61 -0.38 8.29 13.56
CA ILE A 61 -1.66 8.26 14.29
C ILE A 61 -1.43 8.18 15.79
N LYS A 62 -0.56 7.27 16.23
CA LYS A 62 -0.22 7.09 17.65
C LYS A 62 0.41 8.35 18.24
N ASN A 63 1.37 8.96 17.55
CA ASN A 63 2.09 10.15 18.03
C ASN A 63 1.16 11.37 18.15
N HIS A 64 0.20 11.51 17.25
CA HIS A 64 -0.73 12.64 17.21
C HIS A 64 -2.09 12.35 17.86
N LYS A 65 -2.28 11.15 18.43
CA LYS A 65 -3.53 10.70 19.07
C LYS A 65 -4.75 10.85 18.15
N LEU A 66 -4.55 10.52 16.88
CA LEU A 66 -5.60 10.53 15.86
C LEU A 66 -6.46 9.27 15.94
N ASN A 67 -7.64 9.31 15.31
CA ASN A 67 -8.47 8.13 15.14
C ASN A 67 -7.76 7.13 14.19
N SER A 68 -7.81 5.82 14.50
CA SER A 68 -7.27 4.75 13.66
C SER A 68 -7.84 4.75 12.24
N ASN A 69 -9.06 5.26 12.05
CA ASN A 69 -9.71 5.35 10.75
C ASN A 69 -8.94 6.23 9.74
N TYR A 70 -8.01 7.08 10.19
CA TYR A 70 -7.16 7.87 9.31
C TYR A 70 -6.01 7.08 8.69
N ARG A 71 -5.76 5.84 9.13
CA ARG A 71 -4.56 5.08 8.74
C ARG A 71 -4.41 4.97 7.23
N ASP A 72 -5.48 4.58 6.55
CA ASP A 72 -5.45 4.37 5.11
C ASP A 72 -5.33 5.70 4.35
N ASP A 73 -5.94 6.77 4.84
CA ASP A 73 -5.79 8.11 4.26
C ASP A 73 -4.36 8.64 4.38
N ILE A 74 -3.71 8.39 5.53
CA ILE A 74 -2.30 8.76 5.76
C ILE A 74 -1.37 7.93 4.87
N VAL A 75 -1.59 6.62 4.76
CA VAL A 75 -0.83 5.76 3.84
C VAL A 75 -1.00 6.23 2.39
N ALA A 76 -2.23 6.49 1.95
CA ALA A 76 -2.52 6.98 0.61
C ALA A 76 -1.86 8.34 0.36
N PHE A 77 -1.85 9.23 1.35
CA PHE A 77 -1.15 10.51 1.28
C PHE A 77 0.36 10.29 1.10
N ILE A 78 0.98 9.40 1.91
CA ILE A 78 2.40 9.08 1.78
C ILE A 78 2.66 8.54 0.37
N ASN A 79 1.93 7.52 -0.08
CA ASN A 79 2.13 6.90 -1.38
C ASN A 79 1.90 7.84 -2.58
N LYS A 80 0.98 8.79 -2.45
CA LYS A 80 0.72 9.82 -3.47
C LYS A 80 1.85 10.84 -3.57
N ASN A 81 2.40 11.27 -2.43
CA ASN A 81 3.39 12.35 -2.36
C ASN A 81 4.84 11.84 -2.33
N PHE A 82 5.04 10.58 -1.97
CA PHE A 82 6.30 9.89 -1.93
C PHE A 82 6.21 8.65 -2.84
N LYS A 83 6.70 8.82 -4.06
CA LYS A 83 6.95 7.68 -4.94
C LYS A 83 8.27 7.05 -4.52
N LYS A 84 8.24 5.91 -3.83
CA LYS A 84 9.40 5.00 -3.84
C LYS A 84 9.78 4.81 -5.30
N ASN A 85 11.05 5.12 -5.63
CA ASN A 85 11.58 5.10 -6.99
C ASN A 85 10.97 3.92 -7.79
N GLY A 86 10.39 4.24 -8.95
CA GLY A 86 9.51 3.39 -9.77
C GLY A 86 10.18 2.16 -10.40
N GLU A 87 10.90 1.38 -9.60
CA GLU A 87 11.54 0.13 -10.02
C GLU A 87 10.56 -1.04 -9.98
N TYR A 88 9.62 -1.05 -9.02
CA TYR A 88 8.63 -2.10 -8.88
C TYR A 88 7.65 -2.11 -10.05
N PHE A 89 7.42 -3.28 -10.63
CA PHE A 89 6.34 -3.51 -11.57
C PHE A 89 5.02 -3.64 -10.82
N ILE A 90 3.97 -2.97 -11.28
CA ILE A 90 2.62 -3.06 -10.69
C ILE A 90 1.62 -3.49 -11.76
N TYR A 91 0.82 -4.51 -11.46
CA TYR A 91 -0.34 -4.91 -12.24
C TYR A 91 -1.55 -4.04 -11.88
N GLU A 92 -1.82 -3.01 -12.67
CA GLU A 92 -2.97 -2.11 -12.47
C GLU A 92 -4.23 -2.55 -13.25
N GLY A 93 -4.07 -3.40 -14.26
CA GLY A 93 -5.16 -3.79 -15.17
C GLY A 93 -6.27 -4.59 -14.47
N LEU A 94 -7.52 -4.30 -14.84
CA LEU A 94 -8.72 -4.91 -14.27
C LEU A 94 -9.72 -5.26 -15.38
N ASN A 95 -10.26 -6.48 -15.37
CA ASN A 95 -11.42 -6.84 -16.21
C ASN A 95 -12.71 -6.58 -15.43
N LEU A 96 -13.16 -5.32 -15.42
CA LEU A 96 -14.30 -4.90 -14.62
C LEU A 96 -15.60 -5.63 -15.01
N GLU A 97 -15.87 -5.80 -16.30
CA GLU A 97 -17.08 -6.48 -16.79
C GLU A 97 -17.09 -7.96 -16.36
N GLY A 98 -15.94 -8.63 -16.50
CA GLY A 98 -15.77 -10.00 -16.06
C GLY A 98 -16.00 -10.15 -14.55
N ILE A 99 -15.44 -9.24 -13.75
CA ILE A 99 -15.64 -9.25 -12.29
C ILE A 99 -17.10 -9.04 -11.94
N GLN A 100 -17.73 -8.00 -12.49
CA GLN A 100 -19.15 -7.68 -12.25
C GLN A 100 -20.04 -8.88 -12.51
N LYS A 101 -19.84 -9.58 -13.63
CA LYS A 101 -20.63 -10.78 -13.97
C LYS A 101 -20.48 -11.91 -12.95
N ASN A 102 -19.32 -12.04 -12.30
CA ASN A 102 -19.05 -13.12 -11.36
C ASN A 102 -19.45 -12.79 -9.92
N ILE A 103 -19.48 -11.51 -9.53
CA ILE A 103 -19.73 -11.11 -8.14
C ILE A 103 -21.11 -10.47 -7.91
N CYS A 104 -21.88 -10.13 -8.95
CA CYS A 104 -23.12 -9.35 -8.81
C CYS A 104 -24.23 -10.00 -7.96
N THR A 105 -24.16 -11.31 -7.72
CA THR A 105 -25.14 -12.02 -6.88
C THR A 105 -24.75 -12.06 -5.40
N PHE A 106 -23.55 -11.58 -5.05
CA PHE A 106 -23.08 -11.55 -3.66
C PHE A 106 -23.56 -10.27 -2.98
N GLU A 107 -23.92 -10.40 -1.71
CA GLU A 107 -24.25 -9.27 -0.84
C GLU A 107 -23.05 -8.31 -0.74
N GLY A 108 -23.30 -7.00 -0.90
CA GLY A 108 -22.24 -5.97 -0.87
C GLY A 108 -21.48 -5.81 -2.19
N SER A 109 -21.84 -6.56 -3.24
CA SER A 109 -21.17 -6.46 -4.55
C SER A 109 -21.24 -5.07 -5.17
N GLU A 110 -22.31 -4.33 -4.92
CA GLU A 110 -22.49 -2.94 -5.34
C GLU A 110 -21.40 -2.02 -4.78
N ILE A 111 -21.01 -2.19 -3.51
CA ILE A 111 -19.96 -1.41 -2.85
C ILE A 111 -18.59 -1.71 -3.48
N ILE A 112 -18.32 -3.00 -3.74
CA ILE A 112 -17.09 -3.43 -4.41
C ILE A 112 -17.03 -2.85 -5.82
N ILE A 113 -18.11 -2.99 -6.60
CA ILE A 113 -18.18 -2.51 -7.99
C ILE A 113 -18.03 -0.99 -8.05
N GLU A 114 -18.63 -0.25 -7.12
CA GLU A 114 -18.45 1.19 -7.01
C GLU A 114 -16.99 1.56 -6.72
N ASN A 115 -16.35 0.91 -5.76
CA ASN A 115 -14.95 1.18 -5.41
C ASN A 115 -13.97 0.75 -6.53
N LEU A 116 -14.29 -0.28 -7.31
CA LEU A 116 -13.49 -0.66 -8.48
C LEU A 116 -13.57 0.41 -9.59
N LYS A 117 -14.69 1.13 -9.70
CA LYS A 117 -14.86 2.23 -10.66
C LYS A 117 -14.25 3.54 -10.16
N ASN A 118 -14.52 3.86 -8.90
CA ASN A 118 -14.13 5.10 -8.25
C ASN A 118 -13.48 4.78 -6.89
N PRO A 119 -12.18 4.42 -6.87
CA PRO A 119 -11.49 4.07 -5.64
C PRO A 119 -11.60 5.17 -4.58
N SER A 120 -12.01 4.78 -3.37
CA SER A 120 -12.16 5.64 -2.20
C SER A 120 -11.73 4.90 -0.92
N HIS A 121 -10.74 5.43 -0.23
CA HIS A 121 -10.20 4.83 1.01
C HIS A 121 -11.15 4.94 2.21
N LYS A 122 -12.18 5.81 2.13
CA LYS A 122 -13.16 5.99 3.22
C LYS A 122 -13.87 4.71 3.64
N ASN A 123 -14.01 3.77 2.71
CA ASN A 123 -14.70 2.50 2.92
C ASN A 123 -13.74 1.30 2.86
N SER A 124 -12.43 1.52 3.06
CA SER A 124 -11.40 0.48 2.91
C SER A 124 -11.68 -0.76 3.77
N GLU A 125 -12.01 -0.56 5.06
CA GLU A 125 -12.38 -1.65 5.98
C GLU A 125 -13.62 -2.42 5.50
N VAL A 126 -14.64 -1.71 5.01
CA VAL A 126 -15.88 -2.31 4.50
C VAL A 126 -15.62 -3.09 3.20
N VAL A 127 -14.78 -2.55 2.32
CA VAL A 127 -14.34 -3.22 1.09
C VAL A 127 -13.62 -4.52 1.43
N GLU A 128 -12.72 -4.49 2.41
CA GLU A 128 -12.00 -5.68 2.87
C GLU A 128 -12.95 -6.75 3.40
N GLU A 129 -13.85 -6.39 4.31
CA GLU A 129 -14.81 -7.30 4.93
C GLU A 129 -15.66 -8.01 3.86
N ILE A 130 -16.19 -7.24 2.91
CA ILE A 130 -17.01 -7.78 1.82
C ILE A 130 -16.19 -8.70 0.92
N LEU A 131 -14.96 -8.31 0.55
CA LEU A 131 -14.10 -9.15 -0.29
C LEU A 131 -13.76 -10.48 0.40
N LEU A 132 -13.42 -10.45 1.69
CA LEU A 132 -13.12 -11.67 2.46
C LEU A 132 -14.37 -12.56 2.60
N LYS A 133 -15.55 -11.99 2.82
CA LYS A 133 -16.82 -12.72 2.83
C LYS A 133 -17.09 -13.39 1.49
N MET A 134 -16.94 -12.67 0.38
CA MET A 134 -17.08 -13.22 -0.97
C MET A 134 -16.04 -14.31 -1.26
N PHE A 135 -14.79 -14.11 -0.80
CA PHE A 135 -13.71 -15.07 -0.96
C PHE A 135 -14.01 -16.42 -0.31
N GLY A 136 -14.64 -16.40 0.87
CA GLY A 136 -15.05 -17.62 1.59
C GLY A 136 -16.25 -18.34 0.98
N GLN A 137 -17.08 -17.64 0.20
CA GLN A 137 -18.30 -18.18 -0.40
C GLN A 137 -18.13 -18.64 -1.85
N ILE A 138 -17.21 -18.02 -2.61
CA ILE A 138 -16.99 -18.35 -4.01
C ILE A 138 -16.28 -19.70 -4.17
N GLN A 139 -16.61 -20.43 -5.23
CA GLN A 139 -16.08 -21.78 -5.47
C GLN A 139 -14.55 -21.77 -5.65
N LYS A 140 -13.87 -22.80 -5.13
CA LYS A 140 -12.46 -23.10 -5.45
C LYS A 140 -12.27 -23.17 -6.97
N GLY A 141 -11.24 -22.52 -7.49
CA GLY A 141 -10.99 -22.33 -8.93
C GLY A 141 -11.59 -21.04 -9.50
N GLN A 142 -12.54 -20.40 -8.80
CA GLN A 142 -13.15 -19.13 -9.19
C GLN A 142 -12.70 -17.95 -8.33
N ARG A 143 -11.92 -18.16 -7.26
CA ARG A 143 -11.44 -17.09 -6.36
C ARG A 143 -10.49 -16.11 -7.06
N PHE A 144 -9.99 -16.45 -8.25
CA PHE A 144 -9.17 -15.55 -9.06
C PHE A 144 -9.84 -14.18 -9.28
N VAL A 145 -11.18 -14.14 -9.34
CA VAL A 145 -11.95 -12.89 -9.48
C VAL A 145 -11.73 -11.97 -8.28
N ILE A 146 -11.77 -12.53 -7.07
CA ILE A 146 -11.59 -11.78 -5.83
C ILE A 146 -10.11 -11.42 -5.61
N LEU A 147 -9.19 -12.33 -5.96
CA LEU A 147 -7.75 -12.03 -5.97
C LEU A 147 -7.40 -10.89 -6.92
N ASP A 148 -8.07 -10.80 -8.09
CA ASP A 148 -7.90 -9.69 -9.02
C ASP A 148 -8.44 -8.35 -8.45
N CYS A 149 -9.52 -8.37 -7.66
CA CYS A 149 -9.98 -7.20 -6.91
C CYS A 149 -8.93 -6.74 -5.91
N PHE A 150 -8.43 -7.65 -5.05
CA PHE A 150 -7.37 -7.33 -4.10
C PHE A 150 -6.14 -6.75 -4.78
N LYS A 151 -5.68 -7.38 -5.86
CA LYS A 151 -4.54 -6.92 -6.66
C LYS A 151 -4.74 -5.48 -7.15
N PHE A 152 -5.92 -5.17 -7.67
CA PHE A 152 -6.26 -3.81 -8.13
C PHE A 152 -6.28 -2.80 -6.99
N PHE A 153 -6.91 -3.12 -5.87
CA PHE A 153 -6.97 -2.22 -4.73
C PHE A 153 -5.59 -1.97 -4.11
N VAL A 154 -4.71 -2.97 -4.05
CA VAL A 154 -3.29 -2.77 -3.67
C VAL A 154 -2.60 -1.81 -4.64
N ALA A 155 -2.85 -1.92 -5.95
CA ALA A 155 -2.34 -0.96 -6.94
C ALA A 155 -2.93 0.46 -6.79
N LYS A 156 -4.02 0.60 -6.04
CA LYS A 156 -4.62 1.87 -5.62
C LYS A 156 -4.31 2.21 -4.17
N TYR A 157 -3.29 1.59 -3.57
CA TYR A 157 -2.79 1.86 -2.22
C TYR A 157 -3.75 1.53 -1.08
N TYR A 158 -4.66 0.58 -1.28
CA TYR A 158 -5.44 0.03 -0.17
C TYR A 158 -4.57 -0.87 0.71
N SER A 159 -4.79 -0.77 2.03
CA SER A 159 -4.26 -1.69 3.03
C SER A 159 -5.29 -2.77 3.29
N PHE A 160 -4.88 -4.04 3.26
CA PHE A 160 -5.70 -5.14 3.77
C PHE A 160 -4.84 -6.11 4.58
N ASP A 161 -5.47 -6.90 5.43
CA ASP A 161 -4.85 -8.07 6.02
C ASP A 161 -4.79 -9.22 4.98
N PHE A 162 -3.56 -9.57 4.62
CA PHE A 162 -3.26 -10.66 3.69
C PHE A 162 -2.83 -11.96 4.39
N SER A 163 -3.03 -12.06 5.71
CA SER A 163 -2.74 -13.28 6.49
C SER A 163 -3.41 -14.53 5.90
N PHE A 164 -4.62 -14.39 5.36
CA PHE A 164 -5.35 -15.48 4.70
C PHE A 164 -4.60 -16.12 3.51
N LEU A 165 -3.64 -15.43 2.91
CA LEU A 165 -2.83 -15.99 1.81
C LEU A 165 -1.90 -17.11 2.26
N LEU A 166 -1.50 -17.12 3.54
CA LEU A 166 -0.56 -18.11 4.09
C LEU A 166 -1.11 -19.53 3.99
N ASP A 167 -2.40 -19.70 4.29
CA ASP A 167 -3.10 -20.99 4.28
C ASP A 167 -3.89 -21.24 2.98
N LEU A 168 -3.73 -20.35 1.98
CA LEU A 168 -4.52 -20.41 0.76
C LEU A 168 -4.05 -21.54 -0.17
N ASP A 169 -4.91 -22.55 -0.33
CA ASP A 169 -4.86 -23.48 -1.46
C ASP A 169 -5.10 -22.75 -2.78
N ILE A 170 -4.44 -23.14 -3.87
CA ILE A 170 -4.60 -22.52 -5.19
C ILE A 170 -5.04 -23.56 -6.21
N PHE A 171 -6.15 -23.31 -6.92
CA PHE A 171 -6.74 -24.26 -7.86
C PHE A 171 -6.70 -23.75 -9.30
N GLY A 172 -5.92 -24.45 -10.12
CA GLY A 172 -5.84 -24.22 -11.55
C GLY A 172 -5.09 -22.95 -11.95
N GLN A 173 -4.97 -22.77 -13.27
CA GLN A 173 -4.12 -21.75 -13.87
C GLN A 173 -4.57 -20.32 -13.53
N LYS A 174 -5.88 -20.06 -13.52
CA LYS A 174 -6.43 -18.71 -13.29
C LYS A 174 -6.16 -18.21 -11.87
N GLU A 175 -6.37 -19.05 -10.84
CA GLU A 175 -6.06 -18.68 -9.46
C GLU A 175 -4.55 -18.50 -9.26
N ALA A 176 -3.73 -19.39 -9.81
CA ALA A 176 -2.26 -19.26 -9.74
C ALA A 176 -1.77 -17.94 -10.36
N LEU A 177 -2.31 -17.58 -11.52
CA LEU A 177 -1.98 -16.33 -12.18
C LEU A 177 -2.41 -15.10 -11.36
N ALA A 178 -3.66 -15.07 -10.88
CA ALA A 178 -4.17 -13.95 -10.08
C ALA A 178 -3.42 -13.80 -8.75
N PHE A 179 -3.17 -14.92 -8.06
CA PHE A 179 -2.37 -14.97 -6.84
C PHE A 179 -0.95 -14.43 -7.06
N THR A 180 -0.27 -14.89 -8.11
CA THR A 180 1.09 -14.41 -8.41
C THR A 180 1.11 -12.91 -8.68
N ARG A 181 0.15 -12.41 -9.46
CA ARG A 181 0.03 -10.97 -9.76
C ARG A 181 -0.27 -10.13 -8.52
N LEU A 182 -1.08 -10.63 -7.60
CA LEU A 182 -1.27 -10.00 -6.29
C LEU A 182 0.06 -9.92 -5.53
N LEU A 183 0.81 -11.03 -5.43
CA LEU A 183 2.12 -11.01 -4.76
C LEU A 183 3.10 -10.00 -5.40
N VAL A 184 3.10 -9.90 -6.74
CA VAL A 184 3.92 -8.90 -7.45
C VAL A 184 3.61 -7.49 -6.94
N ASN A 185 2.32 -7.13 -6.79
CA ASN A 185 1.92 -5.82 -6.28
C ASN A 185 2.31 -5.64 -4.80
N LEU A 186 2.17 -6.70 -3.98
CA LEU A 186 2.50 -6.64 -2.55
C LEU A 186 4.00 -6.40 -2.29
N TYR A 187 4.91 -6.70 -3.20
CA TYR A 187 6.34 -6.42 -2.99
C TYR A 187 6.67 -4.93 -2.83
N PHE A 188 5.81 -4.04 -3.36
CA PHE A 188 5.93 -2.61 -3.13
C PHE A 188 5.89 -2.30 -1.62
N GLU A 189 4.85 -2.81 -0.95
CA GLU A 189 4.60 -2.62 0.48
C GLU A 189 4.10 -3.92 1.11
N PRO A 190 5.02 -4.85 1.43
CA PRO A 190 4.65 -6.18 1.88
C PRO A 190 4.04 -6.09 3.29
N PRO A 191 2.78 -6.55 3.47
CA PRO A 191 2.12 -6.58 4.77
C PRO A 191 2.55 -7.81 5.59
N ILE A 192 3.10 -8.82 4.93
CA ILE A 192 3.62 -10.08 5.49
C ILE A 192 4.93 -10.45 4.78
N ASP A 193 5.68 -11.41 5.33
CA ASP A 193 6.85 -11.95 4.63
C ASP A 193 6.42 -12.72 3.37
N LEU A 194 6.82 -12.20 2.20
CA LEU A 194 6.44 -12.79 0.91
C LEU A 194 7.38 -13.94 0.47
N GLU A 195 8.54 -14.12 1.11
CA GLU A 195 9.47 -15.20 0.75
C GLU A 195 8.89 -16.59 1.03
N VAL A 196 7.96 -16.69 1.98
CA VAL A 196 7.23 -17.93 2.30
C VAL A 196 6.49 -18.51 1.09
N PHE A 197 6.14 -17.67 0.10
CA PHE A 197 5.45 -18.10 -1.12
C PHE A 197 6.38 -18.53 -2.25
N HIS A 198 7.70 -18.37 -2.12
CA HIS A 198 8.63 -18.58 -3.23
C HIS A 198 8.58 -20.02 -3.79
N SER A 199 8.54 -21.03 -2.92
CA SER A 199 8.39 -22.43 -3.34
C SER A 199 7.08 -22.68 -4.08
N LYS A 200 5.99 -22.01 -3.68
CA LYS A 200 4.67 -22.08 -4.34
C LYS A 200 4.71 -21.44 -5.73
N ILE A 201 5.39 -20.30 -5.88
CA ILE A 201 5.57 -19.64 -7.19
C ILE A 201 6.44 -20.49 -8.12
N LYS A 202 7.53 -21.07 -7.63
CA LYS A 202 8.36 -21.99 -8.41
C LYS A 202 7.55 -23.16 -8.95
N TYR A 203 6.72 -23.77 -8.10
CA TYR A 203 5.80 -24.83 -8.53
C TYR A 203 4.86 -24.36 -9.65
N PHE A 204 4.33 -23.14 -9.60
CA PHE A 204 3.49 -22.60 -10.69
C PHE A 204 4.25 -22.42 -12.01
N VAL A 205 5.51 -22.02 -11.96
CA VAL A 205 6.37 -21.91 -13.15
C VAL A 205 6.63 -23.29 -13.75
N ASP A 206 7.07 -24.24 -12.93
CA ASP A 206 7.47 -25.58 -13.36
C ASP A 206 6.30 -26.36 -13.99
N ASN A 207 5.06 -26.05 -13.58
CA ASN A 207 3.83 -26.67 -14.11
C ASN A 207 3.13 -25.83 -15.20
N GLY A 208 3.73 -24.73 -15.67
CA GLY A 208 3.18 -23.91 -16.74
C GLY A 208 1.89 -23.15 -16.35
N TYR A 209 1.65 -22.93 -15.06
CA TYR A 209 0.48 -22.18 -14.60
C TYR A 209 0.63 -20.67 -14.76
N ILE A 210 1.86 -20.16 -14.84
CA ILE A 210 2.14 -18.75 -15.12
C ILE A 210 3.07 -18.60 -16.31
N ASP A 211 2.88 -17.52 -17.06
CA ASP A 211 3.72 -17.20 -18.21
C ASP A 211 5.08 -16.62 -17.79
N GLU A 212 6.03 -16.64 -18.73
CA GLU A 212 7.38 -16.12 -18.52
C GLU A 212 7.37 -14.65 -18.09
N LYS A 213 6.51 -13.83 -18.70
CA LYS A 213 6.37 -12.42 -18.35
C LYS A 213 5.96 -12.22 -16.88
N THR A 214 5.02 -13.03 -16.38
CA THR A 214 4.57 -12.94 -14.99
C THR A 214 5.64 -13.44 -14.02
N ARG A 215 6.37 -14.51 -14.38
CA ARG A 215 7.55 -14.97 -13.62
C ARG A 215 8.59 -13.85 -13.51
N ASP A 216 8.94 -13.22 -14.62
CA ASP A 216 10.00 -12.21 -14.67
C ASP A 216 9.62 -10.96 -13.86
N ASN A 217 8.36 -10.55 -13.92
CA ASN A 217 7.84 -9.47 -13.08
C ASN A 217 7.90 -9.79 -11.58
N TYR A 218 7.57 -11.04 -11.19
CA TYR A 218 7.70 -11.50 -9.81
C TYR A 218 9.16 -11.47 -9.33
N GLU A 219 10.08 -12.07 -10.09
CA GLU A 219 11.49 -12.11 -9.70
C GLU A 219 12.13 -10.72 -9.69
N LYS A 220 11.75 -9.83 -10.62
CA LYS A 220 12.20 -8.43 -10.61
C LYS A 220 11.83 -7.76 -9.29
N ASN A 221 10.57 -7.79 -8.90
CA ASN A 221 10.10 -7.14 -7.68
C ASN A 221 10.73 -7.75 -6.42
N ARG A 222 10.85 -9.08 -6.40
CA ARG A 222 11.53 -9.80 -5.32
C ARG A 222 12.99 -9.39 -5.18
N GLN A 223 13.72 -9.26 -6.29
CA GLN A 223 15.13 -8.84 -6.28
C GLN A 223 15.31 -7.40 -5.82
N ILE A 224 14.43 -6.48 -6.25
CA ILE A 224 14.45 -5.09 -5.78
C ILE A 224 14.31 -5.06 -4.25
N ARG A 225 13.42 -5.89 -3.69
CA ARG A 225 13.19 -5.92 -2.24
C ARG A 225 14.34 -6.51 -1.42
N LYS A 226 15.19 -7.34 -2.03
CA LYS A 226 16.37 -7.94 -1.39
C LYS A 226 17.59 -7.03 -1.36
N LYS A 227 17.59 -5.95 -2.13
CA LYS A 227 18.65 -4.94 -2.15
C LYS A 227 18.44 -3.92 -1.04
#